data_AF-A0A0D3JLL1-F1
#
_entry.id   AF-A0A0D3JLL1-F1
#
_cell.length_a   1.000
_cell.length_b   1.000
_cell.length_c   1.000
_cell.angle_alpha   90.00
_cell.angle_beta   90.00
_cell.angle_gamma   90.00
#
_symmetry.space_group_name_H-M   'P 1'
#
loop_
_entity.id
_entity.type
_entity.pdbx_description
1 polymer ?
#
loop_
_entity_poly.entity_id
_entity_poly.type
_entity_poly.pdbx_seq_one_letter_code
_entity_poly.pdbx_strand_id
1 'polypeptide(L)'
;MLGRLQTYVWINTKGFQKIMKKYDKRMELRGTAQELGPEFEARLEKEAFCSGKMSILAEMFKSRRPGGVSSSGIAAAGSRPQLQLITGNANSELSSEIAARLGVPLTPAKIARFPDGEVSIQILENVRNSDVYIIQPTCPPVNDNLMELLLCASAVRRAAAARVTAVVPYYGYARQDRKERSRVPISAADVAKMMEAMGVDRVCCVDLHCGQIQGFFGPRTPVDNLWATPIAVSYFKTRELNNVAVVSPDAGGVARAKMFREGLEAQGMRASLAMIITQRRSTGELGSEIAQADLVGTVTGCDCIIVDDMIDTAGTLFMATNALKSFGASRVFAFATHGLFNPPAADRIEECAIEEVIVANTIPLPPSVNREARKVRQISVGKLLAQAVKCLHTGDSILSLDVVTSCDQAIKCIHTGDSVQRLFDMDEGVNLLA
;
A
#
# COMPACT_ATOMS: atom_id res chain seq x y z
N MET A 1 11.24 -37.91 -3.13
CA MET A 1 9.85 -37.78 -3.64
C MET A 1 9.70 -36.70 -4.71
N LEU A 2 10.29 -35.51 -4.58
CA LEU A 2 10.21 -34.43 -5.59
C LEU A 2 10.79 -34.78 -6.98
N GLY A 3 11.88 -35.55 -7.05
CA GLY A 3 12.46 -35.96 -8.33
C GLY A 3 11.55 -36.90 -9.16
N ARG A 4 10.74 -37.74 -8.51
CA ARG A 4 9.79 -38.64 -9.21
C ARG A 4 8.54 -37.90 -9.70
N LEU A 5 8.13 -36.83 -9.02
CA LEU A 5 7.02 -35.97 -9.44
C LEU A 5 7.38 -35.12 -10.67
N GLN A 6 8.61 -34.62 -10.76
CA GLN A 6 9.07 -33.88 -11.95
C GLN A 6 9.13 -34.75 -13.21
N THR A 7 9.55 -36.01 -13.09
CA THR A 7 9.53 -36.97 -14.20
C THR A 7 8.09 -37.28 -14.63
N TYR A 8 7.17 -37.42 -13.68
CA TYR A 8 5.75 -37.71 -13.95
C TYR A 8 5.01 -36.54 -14.64
N VAL A 9 5.34 -35.31 -14.26
CA VAL A 9 4.79 -34.09 -14.89
C VAL A 9 5.37 -33.90 -16.29
N TRP A 10 6.66 -34.20 -16.51
CA TRP A 10 7.30 -34.06 -17.82
C TRP A 10 6.73 -35.03 -18.87
N ILE A 11 6.50 -36.30 -18.49
CA ILE A 11 5.88 -37.33 -19.35
C ILE A 11 4.45 -36.94 -19.79
N ASN A 12 3.73 -36.15 -18.98
CA ASN A 12 2.35 -35.75 -19.25
C ASN A 12 2.20 -34.39 -19.96
N THR A 13 3.29 -33.77 -20.41
CA THR A 13 3.22 -32.52 -21.18
C THR A 13 2.97 -32.75 -22.68
N LYS A 14 2.22 -31.85 -23.33
CA LYS A 14 1.95 -31.87 -24.79
C LYS A 14 3.24 -31.91 -25.65
N GLY A 15 4.38 -31.48 -25.10
CA GLY A 15 5.69 -31.55 -25.74
C GLY A 15 6.23 -32.98 -25.85
N PHE A 16 6.11 -33.79 -24.79
CA PHE A 16 6.56 -35.18 -24.77
C PHE A 16 5.75 -36.05 -25.75
N GLN A 17 4.42 -35.90 -25.79
CA GLN A 17 3.57 -36.61 -26.75
C GLN A 17 3.90 -36.26 -28.22
N LYS A 18 4.35 -35.03 -28.50
CA LYS A 18 4.80 -34.62 -29.85
C LYS A 18 6.13 -35.27 -30.24
N ILE A 19 7.05 -35.43 -29.29
CA ILE A 19 8.34 -36.10 -29.51
C ILE A 19 8.11 -37.60 -29.71
N MET A 20 7.26 -38.23 -28.89
CA MET A 20 6.92 -39.64 -29.00
C MET A 20 6.17 -39.97 -30.31
N LYS A 21 5.23 -39.13 -30.77
CA LYS A 21 4.62 -39.28 -32.11
C LYS A 21 5.64 -39.21 -33.26
N LYS A 22 6.75 -38.50 -33.07
CA LYS A 22 7.83 -38.38 -34.05
C LYS A 22 8.76 -39.60 -34.04
N TYR A 23 8.87 -40.28 -32.89
CA TYR A 23 9.61 -41.53 -32.71
C TYR A 23 8.81 -42.76 -33.15
N ASP A 24 7.51 -42.83 -32.85
CA ASP A 24 6.59 -43.90 -33.31
C ASP A 24 6.61 -44.04 -34.83
N LYS A 25 6.58 -42.90 -35.53
CA LYS A 25 6.59 -42.86 -37.01
C LYS A 25 7.91 -43.35 -37.63
N ARG A 26 8.98 -43.49 -36.83
CA ARG A 26 10.31 -43.91 -37.27
C ARG A 26 10.63 -45.37 -36.91
N MET A 27 9.88 -45.98 -36.00
CA MET A 27 10.15 -47.29 -35.42
C MET A 27 9.10 -48.37 -35.79
N GLU A 28 8.06 -48.04 -36.58
CA GLU A 28 6.96 -48.94 -36.99
C GLU A 28 6.29 -49.73 -35.85
N LEU A 29 6.19 -49.14 -34.65
CA LEU A 29 5.52 -49.77 -33.52
C LEU A 29 4.01 -49.54 -33.63
N ARG A 30 3.27 -50.55 -34.11
CA ARG A 30 1.80 -50.60 -34.04
C ARG A 30 1.37 -51.29 -32.75
N GLY A 31 0.89 -50.52 -31.78
CA GLY A 31 0.22 -51.03 -30.58
C GLY A 31 -0.18 -49.90 -29.63
N THR A 32 -1.38 -49.95 -29.08
CA THR A 32 -1.87 -49.00 -28.07
C THR A 32 -1.09 -49.13 -26.76
N ALA A 33 -0.85 -48.00 -26.09
CA ALA A 33 -0.02 -47.82 -24.89
C ALA A 33 -0.43 -48.62 -23.62
N GLN A 34 -1.31 -49.62 -23.76
CA GLN A 34 -1.82 -50.45 -22.66
C GLN A 34 -1.17 -51.85 -22.59
N GLU A 35 -0.29 -52.23 -23.52
CA GLU A 35 0.36 -53.56 -23.55
C GLU A 35 1.88 -53.55 -23.35
N LEU A 36 2.51 -52.38 -23.11
CA LEU A 36 3.96 -52.30 -22.93
C LEU A 36 4.32 -52.34 -21.43
N GLY A 37 4.55 -53.56 -20.94
CA GLY A 37 4.95 -53.84 -19.56
C GLY A 37 6.42 -53.51 -19.23
N PRO A 38 6.94 -54.01 -18.08
CA PRO A 38 8.24 -53.64 -17.48
C PRO A 38 9.47 -53.80 -18.40
N GLU A 39 9.37 -54.64 -19.44
CA GLU A 39 10.43 -54.81 -20.45
C GLU A 39 10.63 -53.58 -21.34
N PHE A 40 9.60 -52.75 -21.55
CA PHE A 40 9.72 -51.52 -22.32
C PHE A 40 10.50 -50.44 -21.57
N GLU A 41 10.24 -50.29 -20.26
CA GLU A 41 10.95 -49.34 -19.40
C GLU A 41 12.44 -49.70 -19.27
N ALA A 42 12.76 -50.99 -19.07
CA ALA A 42 14.14 -51.46 -18.99
C ALA A 42 14.93 -51.23 -20.30
N ARG A 43 14.25 -51.29 -21.45
CA ARG A 43 14.85 -51.08 -22.78
C ARG A 43 15.08 -49.59 -23.07
N LEU A 44 14.17 -48.73 -22.60
CA LEU A 44 14.27 -47.27 -22.69
C LEU A 44 15.39 -46.72 -21.80
N GLU A 45 15.56 -47.25 -20.59
CA GLU A 45 16.69 -46.90 -19.72
C GLU A 45 18.04 -47.30 -20.33
N LYS A 46 18.10 -48.48 -20.97
CA LYS A 46 19.33 -48.98 -21.60
C LYS A 46 19.73 -48.19 -22.85
N GLU A 47 18.77 -47.73 -23.67
CA GLU A 47 19.06 -46.92 -24.86
C GLU A 47 19.26 -45.42 -24.58
N ALA A 48 18.56 -44.85 -23.59
CA ALA A 48 18.71 -43.45 -23.21
C ALA A 48 20.08 -43.16 -22.59
N PHE A 49 20.66 -44.12 -21.86
CA PHE A 49 21.98 -43.97 -21.23
C PHE A 49 23.17 -44.40 -22.10
N CYS A 50 23.00 -45.33 -23.05
CA CYS A 50 24.11 -45.81 -23.90
C CYS A 50 24.37 -44.98 -25.16
N SER A 51 23.53 -44.01 -25.50
CA SER A 51 23.84 -43.15 -26.64
C SER A 51 24.69 -41.96 -26.16
N GLY A 52 25.96 -41.93 -26.57
CA GLY A 52 26.82 -40.73 -26.54
C GLY A 52 26.29 -39.57 -27.41
N LYS A 53 24.98 -39.48 -27.61
CA LYS A 53 24.27 -38.45 -28.37
C LYS A 53 23.77 -37.30 -27.49
N MET A 54 23.78 -37.46 -26.16
CA MET A 54 23.50 -36.34 -25.25
C MET A 54 24.64 -35.30 -25.20
N SER A 55 25.89 -35.73 -25.35
CA SER A 55 27.04 -34.82 -25.50
C SER A 55 27.01 -34.09 -26.84
N ILE A 56 26.63 -34.78 -27.93
CA ILE A 56 26.49 -34.20 -29.27
C ILE A 56 25.35 -33.16 -29.31
N LEU A 57 24.22 -33.42 -28.63
CA LEU A 57 23.15 -32.44 -28.48
C LEU A 57 23.58 -31.22 -27.65
N ALA A 58 24.40 -31.42 -26.61
CA ALA A 58 24.96 -30.33 -25.81
C ALA A 58 25.99 -29.49 -26.60
N GLU A 59 26.79 -30.10 -27.47
CA GLU A 59 27.71 -29.39 -28.38
C GLU A 59 26.99 -28.66 -29.52
N MET A 60 25.95 -29.25 -30.09
CA MET A 60 25.10 -28.59 -31.09
C MET A 60 24.36 -27.36 -30.54
N PHE A 61 24.06 -27.33 -29.24
CA PHE A 61 23.52 -26.15 -28.57
C PHE A 61 24.59 -25.09 -28.26
N LYS A 62 25.86 -25.48 -28.07
CA LYS A 62 26.98 -24.53 -27.89
C LYS A 62 27.42 -23.87 -29.20
N SER A 63 27.31 -24.56 -30.34
CA SER A 63 27.77 -24.08 -31.66
C SER A 63 26.75 -23.25 -32.44
N ARG A 64 25.51 -23.10 -31.96
CA ARG A 64 24.49 -22.21 -32.54
C ARG A 64 24.39 -20.85 -31.83
N ARG A 65 25.52 -20.15 -31.64
CA ARG A 65 25.49 -18.70 -31.47
C ARG A 65 25.71 -18.05 -32.85
N PRO A 66 24.70 -17.44 -33.47
CA PRO A 66 24.95 -16.54 -34.59
C PRO A 66 25.65 -15.31 -34.02
N GLY A 67 26.80 -14.96 -34.60
CA GLY A 67 27.44 -13.68 -34.36
C GLY A 67 26.55 -12.52 -34.79
N GLY A 68 26.59 -11.45 -34.00
CA GLY A 68 26.32 -10.07 -34.42
C GLY A 68 24.99 -9.78 -35.08
N VAL A 69 23.91 -9.67 -34.28
CA VAL A 69 22.80 -8.75 -34.58
C VAL A 69 22.38 -8.10 -33.27
N SER A 70 22.42 -6.77 -33.21
CA SER A 70 21.92 -5.97 -32.09
C SER A 70 20.41 -6.18 -31.95
N SER A 71 19.99 -6.96 -30.96
CA SER A 71 18.59 -7.15 -30.63
C SER A 71 18.36 -7.01 -29.14
N SER A 72 17.42 -6.11 -28.82
CA SER A 72 16.88 -5.82 -27.51
C SER A 72 16.42 -7.09 -26.77
N GLY A 73 17.15 -7.40 -25.70
CA GLY A 73 16.83 -8.20 -24.52
C GLY A 73 15.67 -9.20 -24.58
N ILE A 74 15.97 -10.46 -24.86
CA ILE A 74 15.22 -11.57 -24.26
C ILE A 74 15.73 -11.68 -22.81
N ALA A 75 14.94 -11.17 -21.87
CA ALA A 75 15.24 -11.29 -20.45
C ALA A 75 15.39 -12.77 -20.07
N ALA A 76 16.47 -13.10 -19.37
CA ALA A 76 16.77 -14.45 -18.93
C ALA A 76 15.63 -15.01 -18.06
N ALA A 77 15.28 -16.28 -18.24
CA ALA A 77 14.33 -16.99 -17.39
C ALA A 77 14.87 -17.05 -15.94
N GLY A 78 14.49 -16.05 -15.14
CA GLY A 78 14.99 -15.82 -13.78
C GLY A 78 15.08 -14.35 -13.36
N SER A 79 14.99 -13.38 -14.29
CA SER A 79 14.95 -11.96 -13.91
C SER A 79 13.57 -11.58 -13.35
N ARG A 80 13.55 -10.89 -12.21
CA ARG A 80 12.33 -10.30 -11.65
C ARG A 80 11.67 -9.38 -12.69
N PRO A 81 10.34 -9.26 -12.70
CA PRO A 81 9.64 -8.29 -13.54
C PRO A 81 10.24 -6.89 -13.38
N GLN A 82 10.23 -6.07 -14.42
CA GLN A 82 10.68 -4.69 -14.28
C GLN A 82 9.70 -3.91 -13.40
N LEU A 83 10.21 -3.18 -12.39
CA LEU A 83 9.41 -2.26 -11.58
C LEU A 83 9.08 -1.01 -12.41
N GLN A 84 7.79 -0.68 -12.52
CA GLN A 84 7.32 0.55 -13.16
C GLN A 84 6.32 1.28 -12.26
N LEU A 85 6.51 2.59 -12.12
CA LEU A 85 5.65 3.45 -11.32
C LEU A 85 4.83 4.34 -12.24
N ILE A 86 3.51 4.36 -12.10
CA ILE A 86 2.62 5.28 -12.82
C ILE A 86 1.98 6.19 -11.78
N THR A 87 1.92 7.48 -12.07
CA THR A 87 1.19 8.47 -11.26
C THR A 87 -0.10 8.84 -11.97
N GLY A 88 -1.19 9.01 -11.22
CA GLY A 88 -2.35 9.76 -11.72
C GLY A 88 -2.26 11.25 -11.37
N ASN A 89 -3.34 12.01 -11.57
CA ASN A 89 -3.30 13.47 -11.34
C ASN A 89 -3.52 13.88 -9.87
N ALA A 90 -3.91 12.94 -8.98
CA ALA A 90 -4.40 13.31 -7.66
C ALA A 90 -3.28 13.76 -6.70
N ASN A 91 -2.07 13.20 -6.80
CA ASN A 91 -0.94 13.57 -5.94
C ASN A 91 0.41 13.24 -6.61
N SER A 92 0.76 14.03 -7.62
CA SER A 92 2.01 13.88 -8.38
C SER A 92 3.26 14.20 -7.54
N GLU A 93 3.15 15.10 -6.56
CA GLU A 93 4.23 15.45 -5.63
C GLU A 93 4.66 14.21 -4.80
N LEU A 94 3.72 13.52 -4.14
CA LEU A 94 4.01 12.29 -3.40
C LEU A 94 4.53 11.18 -4.32
N SER A 95 3.97 11.05 -5.52
CA SER A 95 4.42 10.05 -6.50
C SER A 95 5.88 10.26 -6.90
N SER A 96 6.27 11.53 -7.12
CA SER A 96 7.64 11.92 -7.43
C SER A 96 8.59 11.67 -6.26
N GLU A 97 8.14 11.91 -5.02
CA GLU A 97 8.91 11.57 -3.82
C GLU A 97 9.18 10.06 -3.72
N ILE A 98 8.15 9.23 -3.93
CA ILE A 98 8.27 7.76 -3.90
C ILE A 98 9.26 7.29 -4.98
N ALA A 99 9.11 7.80 -6.20
CA ALA A 99 9.99 7.50 -7.33
C ALA A 99 11.46 7.84 -7.04
N ALA A 100 11.71 9.05 -6.51
CA ALA A 100 13.05 9.50 -6.14
C ALA A 100 13.69 8.61 -5.07
N ARG A 101 12.93 8.19 -4.05
CA ARG A 101 13.41 7.30 -2.99
C ARG A 101 13.72 5.89 -3.46
N LEU A 102 13.00 5.41 -4.48
CA LEU A 102 13.24 4.11 -5.10
C LEU A 102 14.38 4.14 -6.13
N GLY A 103 14.79 5.32 -6.59
CA GLY A 103 15.74 5.47 -7.70
C GLY A 103 15.16 5.02 -9.05
N VAL A 104 13.83 5.05 -9.19
CA VAL A 104 13.11 4.63 -10.41
C VAL A 104 12.27 5.79 -10.92
N PRO A 105 12.39 6.19 -12.20
CA PRO A 105 11.58 7.28 -12.74
C PRO A 105 10.10 6.90 -12.83
N LEU A 106 9.24 7.92 -12.83
CA LEU A 106 7.83 7.72 -13.18
C LEU A 106 7.72 7.34 -14.66
N THR A 107 6.94 6.30 -14.93
CA THR A 107 6.60 5.82 -16.27
C THR A 107 5.77 6.90 -16.96
N PRO A 108 6.21 7.43 -18.12
CA PRO A 108 5.47 8.46 -18.82
C PRO A 108 4.06 7.99 -19.21
N ALA A 109 3.07 8.77 -18.80
CA ALA A 109 1.67 8.57 -19.17
C ALA A 109 1.04 9.92 -19.51
N LYS A 110 0.16 9.95 -20.50
CA LYS A 110 -0.72 11.08 -20.75
C LYS A 110 -2.05 10.80 -20.08
N ILE A 111 -2.39 11.61 -19.09
CA ILE A 111 -3.66 11.54 -18.37
C ILE A 111 -4.31 12.90 -18.53
N ALA A 112 -5.33 12.96 -19.37
CA ALA A 112 -5.99 14.20 -19.78
C ALA A 112 -7.51 14.04 -19.69
N ARG A 113 -8.23 15.12 -19.99
CA ARG A 113 -9.68 15.12 -20.09
C ARG A 113 -10.12 15.59 -21.48
N PHE A 114 -11.13 14.94 -22.03
CA PHE A 114 -11.86 15.47 -23.18
C PHE A 114 -12.71 16.68 -22.75
N PRO A 115 -13.17 17.52 -23.71
CA PRO A 115 -13.96 18.72 -23.40
C PRO A 115 -15.27 18.46 -22.64
N ASP A 116 -15.82 17.25 -22.73
CA ASP A 116 -17.02 16.79 -22.01
C ASP A 116 -16.72 16.24 -20.60
N GLY A 117 -15.45 16.19 -20.20
CA GLY A 117 -14.98 15.74 -18.89
C GLY A 117 -14.53 14.28 -18.84
N GLU A 118 -14.66 13.51 -19.93
CA GLU A 118 -14.22 12.11 -19.96
C GLU A 118 -12.70 11.99 -19.76
N VAL A 119 -12.29 11.03 -18.93
CA VAL A 119 -10.87 10.76 -18.66
C VAL A 119 -10.25 10.02 -19.85
N SER A 120 -9.12 10.54 -20.34
CA SER A 120 -8.32 9.96 -21.42
C SER A 120 -6.95 9.56 -20.92
N ILE A 121 -6.60 8.27 -21.04
CA ILE A 121 -5.34 7.71 -20.55
C ILE A 121 -4.57 7.01 -21.67
N GLN A 122 -3.29 7.34 -21.78
CA GLN A 122 -2.34 6.65 -22.65
C GLN A 122 -1.02 6.43 -21.91
N ILE A 123 -0.65 5.16 -21.70
CA ILE A 123 0.68 4.79 -21.20
C ILE A 123 1.67 4.84 -22.38
N LEU A 124 2.75 5.60 -22.24
CA LEU A 124 3.67 5.87 -23.36
C LEU A 124 4.83 4.88 -23.46
N GLU A 125 5.07 4.12 -22.39
CA GLU A 125 6.10 3.08 -22.34
C GLU A 125 5.51 1.66 -22.39
N ASN A 126 6.35 0.71 -22.80
CA ASN A 126 5.98 -0.70 -22.76
C ASN A 126 5.94 -1.19 -21.30
N VAL A 127 4.80 -1.73 -20.89
CA VAL A 127 4.58 -2.31 -19.55
C VAL A 127 4.40 -3.82 -19.56
N ARG A 128 4.66 -4.47 -20.71
CA ARG A 128 4.45 -5.91 -20.87
C ARG A 128 5.37 -6.70 -19.95
N ASN A 129 4.77 -7.62 -19.20
CA ASN A 129 5.44 -8.45 -18.19
C ASN A 129 6.09 -7.64 -17.04
N SER A 130 5.78 -6.36 -16.89
CA SER A 130 6.27 -5.52 -15.78
C SER A 130 5.43 -5.69 -14.52
N ASP A 131 6.02 -5.35 -13.37
CA ASP A 131 5.34 -5.17 -12.09
C ASP A 131 5.02 -3.68 -11.92
N VAL A 132 3.75 -3.33 -12.12
CA VAL A 132 3.30 -1.96 -12.25
C VAL A 132 2.63 -1.50 -10.95
N TYR A 133 3.05 -0.35 -10.43
CA TYR A 133 2.44 0.33 -9.28
C TYR A 133 1.79 1.63 -9.74
N ILE A 134 0.48 1.75 -9.55
CA ILE A 134 -0.28 2.97 -9.87
C ILE A 134 -0.48 3.74 -8.58
N ILE A 135 0.17 4.89 -8.44
CA ILE A 135 0.07 5.77 -7.28
C ILE A 135 -1.02 6.80 -7.54
N GLN A 136 -2.16 6.64 -6.88
CA GLN A 136 -3.32 7.51 -7.07
C GLN A 136 -4.22 7.47 -5.82
N PRO A 137 -4.16 8.48 -4.94
CA PRO A 137 -5.19 8.65 -3.92
C PRO A 137 -6.52 8.99 -4.59
N THR A 138 -7.63 8.57 -3.97
CA THR A 138 -9.00 8.83 -4.47
C THR A 138 -9.65 9.97 -3.70
N CYS A 139 -8.90 11.06 -3.52
CA CYS A 139 -9.33 12.29 -2.85
C CYS A 139 -10.17 13.20 -3.77
N PRO A 140 -10.80 14.28 -3.26
CA PRO A 140 -11.53 15.23 -4.10
C PRO A 140 -10.70 15.78 -5.29
N PRO A 141 -11.28 15.84 -6.51
CA PRO A 141 -12.59 15.31 -6.91
C PRO A 141 -12.58 13.77 -6.96
N VAL A 142 -13.38 13.15 -6.08
CA VAL A 142 -13.27 11.72 -5.73
C VAL A 142 -13.56 10.81 -6.92
N ASN A 143 -14.63 11.09 -7.66
CA ASN A 143 -15.09 10.26 -8.78
C ASN A 143 -14.10 10.28 -9.94
N ASP A 144 -13.57 11.47 -10.22
CA ASP A 144 -12.59 11.72 -11.26
C ASP A 144 -11.29 10.98 -11.00
N ASN A 145 -10.76 11.12 -9.78
CA ASN A 145 -9.51 10.47 -9.38
C ASN A 145 -9.68 8.94 -9.30
N LEU A 146 -10.87 8.46 -8.90
CA LEU A 146 -11.22 7.03 -8.96
C LEU A 146 -11.28 6.53 -10.40
N MET A 147 -11.95 7.24 -11.31
CA MET A 147 -12.02 6.85 -12.73
C MET A 147 -10.64 6.84 -13.38
N GLU A 148 -9.78 7.80 -13.07
CA GLU A 148 -8.37 7.80 -13.50
C GLU A 148 -7.64 6.52 -13.03
N LEU A 149 -7.75 6.15 -11.76
CA LEU A 149 -7.15 4.91 -11.23
C LEU A 149 -7.65 3.66 -11.97
N LEU A 150 -8.97 3.53 -12.12
CA LEU A 150 -9.62 2.39 -12.75
C LEU A 150 -9.21 2.23 -14.22
N LEU A 151 -9.19 3.33 -14.97
CA LEU A 151 -8.80 3.33 -16.37
C LEU A 151 -7.28 3.13 -16.56
N CYS A 152 -6.44 3.64 -15.64
CA CYS A 152 -5.01 3.34 -15.62
C CYS A 152 -4.77 1.84 -15.42
N ALA A 153 -5.45 1.23 -14.44
CA ALA A 153 -5.37 -0.22 -14.19
C ALA A 153 -5.81 -1.03 -15.43
N SER A 154 -6.93 -0.63 -16.06
CA SER A 154 -7.43 -1.27 -17.29
C SER A 154 -6.41 -1.15 -18.43
N ALA A 155 -5.80 0.02 -18.62
CA ALA A 155 -4.83 0.27 -19.68
C ALA A 155 -3.58 -0.62 -19.53
N VAL A 156 -2.97 -0.66 -18.34
CA VAL A 156 -1.76 -1.48 -18.10
C VAL A 156 -2.07 -2.98 -18.15
N ARG A 157 -3.26 -3.39 -17.69
CA ARG A 157 -3.71 -4.78 -17.79
C ARG A 157 -3.86 -5.21 -19.24
N ARG A 158 -4.51 -4.39 -20.09
CA ARG A 158 -4.66 -4.65 -21.53
C ARG A 158 -3.33 -4.62 -22.28
N ALA A 159 -2.36 -3.86 -21.77
CA ALA A 159 -0.98 -3.86 -22.24
C ALA A 159 -0.14 -5.07 -21.74
N ALA A 160 -0.77 -6.04 -21.07
CA ALA A 160 -0.17 -7.28 -20.56
C ALA A 160 0.90 -7.07 -19.49
N ALA A 161 0.69 -6.13 -18.57
CA ALA A 161 1.44 -6.08 -17.32
C ALA A 161 1.31 -7.42 -16.55
N ALA A 162 2.42 -7.87 -15.96
CA ALA A 162 2.45 -9.12 -15.19
C ALA A 162 1.65 -8.98 -13.89
N ARG A 163 1.85 -7.85 -13.20
CA ARG A 163 1.16 -7.52 -11.94
C ARG A 163 0.80 -6.04 -11.91
N VAL A 164 -0.36 -5.73 -11.34
CA VAL A 164 -0.90 -4.37 -11.19
C VAL A 164 -1.23 -4.14 -9.71
N THR A 165 -0.42 -3.33 -9.04
CA THR A 165 -0.65 -2.91 -7.66
C THR A 165 -1.18 -1.48 -7.64
N ALA A 166 -2.34 -1.25 -7.01
CA ALA A 166 -2.85 0.09 -6.77
C ALA A 166 -2.30 0.60 -5.43
N VAL A 167 -1.46 1.62 -5.47
CA VAL A 167 -1.01 2.37 -4.29
C VAL A 167 -1.98 3.53 -4.11
N VAL A 168 -2.85 3.44 -3.11
CA VAL A 168 -3.95 4.36 -2.85
C VAL A 168 -3.75 5.01 -1.46
N PRO A 169 -2.88 6.04 -1.35
CA PRO A 169 -2.54 6.64 -0.06
C PRO A 169 -3.76 7.14 0.73
N TYR A 170 -4.83 7.53 0.05
CA TYR A 170 -6.14 7.81 0.63
C TYR A 170 -7.23 7.09 -0.15
N TYR A 171 -8.02 6.28 0.57
CA TYR A 171 -9.15 5.52 0.02
C TYR A 171 -10.46 6.31 0.18
N GLY A 172 -10.91 6.95 -0.89
CA GLY A 172 -12.20 7.61 -0.99
C GLY A 172 -13.36 6.64 -0.76
N TYR A 173 -14.52 7.17 -0.37
CA TYR A 173 -15.69 6.38 0.05
C TYR A 173 -15.51 5.50 1.30
N ALA A 174 -14.35 5.49 1.95
CA ALA A 174 -14.08 4.63 3.12
C ALA A 174 -15.04 4.82 4.31
N ARG A 175 -15.65 6.00 4.46
CA ARG A 175 -16.67 6.27 5.49
C ARG A 175 -18.02 5.57 5.23
N GLN A 176 -18.24 5.04 4.02
CA GLN A 176 -19.45 4.31 3.62
C GLN A 176 -19.16 2.80 3.59
N ASP A 177 -18.69 2.29 4.73
CA ASP A 177 -18.22 0.91 4.96
C ASP A 177 -19.32 -0.05 5.45
N ARG A 178 -20.48 0.48 5.87
CA ARG A 178 -21.62 -0.30 6.35
C ARG A 178 -22.93 0.40 6.04
N LYS A 179 -24.03 -0.34 6.17
CA LYS A 179 -25.37 0.24 6.10
C LYS A 179 -25.74 0.89 7.44
N GLU A 180 -25.55 2.19 7.56
CA GLU A 180 -25.97 2.93 8.77
C GLU A 180 -27.50 3.13 8.83
N ARG A 181 -28.18 3.06 7.68
CA ARG A 181 -29.64 3.13 7.57
C ARG A 181 -30.14 2.19 6.47
N SER A 182 -31.46 2.01 6.39
CA SER A 182 -32.04 1.21 5.32
C SER A 182 -31.80 1.85 3.93
N ARG A 183 -31.67 1.02 2.90
CA ARG A 183 -31.57 1.42 1.47
C ARG A 183 -30.39 2.35 1.11
N VAL A 184 -29.21 2.13 1.69
CA VAL A 184 -27.95 2.80 1.31
C VAL A 184 -26.95 1.80 0.73
N PRO A 185 -26.03 2.25 -0.16
CA PRO A 185 -24.93 1.41 -0.64
C PRO A 185 -23.88 1.18 0.45
N ILE A 186 -22.96 0.24 0.18
CA ILE A 186 -21.69 0.12 0.89
C ILE A 186 -20.61 0.53 -0.10
N SER A 187 -20.51 1.83 -0.37
CA SER A 187 -19.69 2.34 -1.47
C SER A 187 -18.22 1.97 -1.36
N ALA A 188 -17.67 1.84 -0.14
CA ALA A 188 -16.31 1.35 0.03
C ALA A 188 -16.11 -0.07 -0.55
N ALA A 189 -17.11 -0.95 -0.42
CA ALA A 189 -17.10 -2.30 -0.98
C ALA A 189 -17.35 -2.31 -2.49
N ASP A 190 -18.20 -1.39 -2.99
CA ASP A 190 -18.44 -1.26 -4.43
C ASP A 190 -17.19 -0.72 -5.15
N VAL A 191 -16.43 0.19 -4.53
CA VAL A 191 -15.11 0.65 -5.02
C VAL A 191 -14.12 -0.51 -5.08
N ALA A 192 -14.05 -1.35 -4.04
CA ALA A 192 -13.17 -2.52 -4.03
C ALA A 192 -13.47 -3.44 -5.22
N LYS A 193 -14.75 -3.78 -5.45
CA LYS A 193 -15.18 -4.59 -6.59
C LYS A 193 -14.83 -3.96 -7.93
N MET A 194 -14.96 -2.63 -8.08
CA MET A 194 -14.57 -1.94 -9.31
C MET A 194 -13.06 -2.06 -9.56
N MET A 195 -12.23 -1.88 -8.54
CA MET A 195 -10.77 -2.04 -8.66
C MET A 195 -10.40 -3.47 -9.10
N GLU A 196 -10.99 -4.49 -8.48
CA GLU A 196 -10.78 -5.89 -8.86
C GLU A 196 -11.22 -6.16 -10.30
N ALA A 197 -12.41 -5.66 -10.68
CA ALA A 197 -12.96 -5.84 -12.02
C ALA A 197 -12.09 -5.17 -13.11
N MET A 198 -11.37 -4.10 -12.78
CA MET A 198 -10.44 -3.42 -13.68
C MET A 198 -9.06 -4.09 -13.75
N GLY A 199 -8.85 -5.16 -12.98
CA GLY A 199 -7.66 -5.99 -13.02
C GLY A 199 -6.55 -5.51 -12.11
N VAL A 200 -6.87 -4.92 -10.96
CA VAL A 200 -5.91 -4.70 -9.86
C VAL A 200 -5.66 -6.05 -9.15
N ASP A 201 -4.39 -6.41 -8.95
CA ASP A 201 -3.98 -7.65 -8.26
C ASP A 201 -3.68 -7.44 -6.77
N ARG A 202 -3.43 -6.21 -6.34
CA ARG A 202 -3.07 -5.87 -4.96
C ARG A 202 -3.37 -4.41 -4.70
N VAL A 203 -3.72 -4.08 -3.45
CA VAL A 203 -3.91 -2.70 -3.01
C VAL A 203 -2.99 -2.40 -1.84
N CYS A 204 -2.33 -1.24 -1.87
CA CYS A 204 -1.58 -0.71 -0.74
C CYS A 204 -2.19 0.64 -0.34
N CYS A 205 -2.68 0.74 0.89
CA CYS A 205 -3.35 1.92 1.44
C CYS A 205 -2.58 2.45 2.66
N VAL A 206 -2.93 3.67 3.10
CA VAL A 206 -2.49 4.22 4.39
C VAL A 206 -3.74 4.53 5.22
N ASP A 207 -3.79 4.05 6.46
CA ASP A 207 -4.84 4.29 7.46
C ASP A 207 -6.27 4.26 6.92
N LEU A 208 -6.70 3.10 6.40
CA LEU A 208 -8.11 2.86 6.07
C LEU A 208 -9.03 3.26 7.24
N HIS A 209 -10.15 3.91 6.93
CA HIS A 209 -11.13 4.38 7.91
C HIS A 209 -11.56 3.26 8.89
N CYS A 210 -11.75 2.04 8.36
CA CYS A 210 -11.92 0.83 9.15
C CYS A 210 -11.08 -0.33 8.58
N GLY A 211 -10.57 -1.18 9.47
CA GLY A 211 -9.73 -2.32 9.08
C GLY A 211 -10.48 -3.36 8.26
N GLN A 212 -11.80 -3.43 8.38
CA GLN A 212 -12.68 -4.36 7.67
C GLN A 212 -12.74 -4.11 6.17
N ILE A 213 -12.39 -2.91 5.68
CA ILE A 213 -12.31 -2.62 4.24
C ILE A 213 -11.37 -3.59 3.51
N GLN A 214 -10.33 -4.08 4.19
CA GLN A 214 -9.44 -5.11 3.62
C GLN A 214 -10.21 -6.38 3.21
N GLY A 215 -11.27 -6.73 3.94
CA GLY A 215 -12.14 -7.87 3.63
C GLY A 215 -13.18 -7.62 2.54
N PHE A 216 -13.29 -6.39 2.00
CA PHE A 216 -14.12 -6.10 0.84
C PHE A 216 -13.47 -6.54 -0.47
N PHE A 217 -12.14 -6.69 -0.46
CA PHE A 217 -11.40 -7.29 -1.55
C PHE A 217 -11.42 -8.80 -1.45
N GLY A 218 -11.54 -9.48 -2.59
CA GLY A 218 -11.50 -10.92 -2.68
C GLY A 218 -10.11 -11.49 -2.37
N PRO A 219 -10.00 -12.81 -2.17
CA PRO A 219 -8.74 -13.46 -1.77
C PRO A 219 -7.62 -13.37 -2.82
N ARG A 220 -7.92 -12.90 -4.04
CA ARG A 220 -6.94 -12.69 -5.12
C ARG A 220 -6.31 -11.31 -5.09
N THR A 221 -6.89 -10.39 -4.33
CA THR A 221 -6.49 -8.98 -4.26
C THR A 221 -6.12 -8.65 -2.82
N PRO A 222 -4.95 -9.11 -2.33
CA PRO A 222 -4.49 -8.77 -0.99
C PRO A 222 -4.41 -7.25 -0.82
N VAL A 223 -4.71 -6.79 0.40
CA VAL A 223 -4.65 -5.39 0.79
C VAL A 223 -3.61 -5.23 1.88
N ASP A 224 -2.65 -4.34 1.66
CA ASP A 224 -1.67 -3.93 2.66
C ASP A 224 -2.07 -2.54 3.18
N ASN A 225 -2.62 -2.48 4.39
CA ASN A 225 -2.95 -1.23 5.06
C ASN A 225 -1.79 -0.77 5.96
N LEU A 226 -1.08 0.25 5.52
CA LEU A 226 0.02 0.87 6.27
C LEU A 226 -0.52 1.88 7.29
N TRP A 227 0.28 2.22 8.29
CA TRP A 227 -0.09 3.19 9.33
C TRP A 227 0.86 4.39 9.32
N ALA A 228 0.32 5.61 9.34
CA ALA A 228 1.10 6.84 9.46
C ALA A 228 1.43 7.21 10.91
N THR A 229 0.76 6.58 11.88
CA THR A 229 0.99 6.77 13.33
C THR A 229 2.47 6.79 13.73
N PRO A 230 3.34 5.85 13.28
CA PRO A 230 4.76 5.89 13.63
C PRO A 230 5.47 7.18 13.21
N ILE A 231 5.13 7.73 12.04
CA ILE A 231 5.73 8.96 11.51
C ILE A 231 5.31 10.16 12.37
N ALA A 232 4.03 10.21 12.74
CA ALA A 232 3.51 11.26 13.60
C ALA A 232 4.04 11.16 15.04
N VAL A 233 4.20 9.95 15.58
CA VAL A 233 4.86 9.72 16.87
C VAL A 233 6.30 10.24 16.85
N SER A 234 7.07 9.94 15.80
CA SER A 234 8.42 10.49 15.63
C SER A 234 8.41 12.02 15.57
N TYR A 235 7.41 12.60 14.91
CA TYR A 235 7.23 14.05 14.86
C TYR A 235 7.00 14.65 16.26
N PHE A 236 6.02 14.15 17.03
CA PHE A 236 5.74 14.68 18.37
C PHE A 236 6.85 14.42 19.38
N LYS A 237 7.66 13.38 19.19
CA LYS A 237 8.87 13.15 20.02
C LYS A 237 9.86 14.31 19.94
N THR A 238 9.91 15.02 18.80
CA THR A 238 10.79 16.19 18.63
C THR A 238 10.20 17.46 19.24
N ARG A 239 8.95 17.42 19.73
CA ARG A 239 8.28 18.56 20.34
C ARG A 239 8.46 18.51 21.85
N GLU A 240 8.64 19.69 22.46
CA GLU A 240 8.63 19.83 23.91
C GLU A 240 7.19 19.79 24.40
N LEU A 241 6.74 18.61 24.82
CA LEU A 241 5.41 18.38 25.37
C LEU A 241 5.48 18.05 26.87
N ASN A 242 4.50 18.54 27.61
CA ASN A 242 4.37 18.39 29.05
C ASN A 242 3.08 17.64 29.38
N ASN A 243 3.21 16.58 30.19
CA ASN A 243 2.09 15.78 30.69
C ASN A 243 1.09 15.40 29.57
N VAL A 244 1.55 14.59 28.62
CA VAL A 244 0.81 14.34 27.37
C VAL A 244 -0.48 13.56 27.63
N ALA A 245 -1.57 14.01 27.03
CA ALA A 245 -2.82 13.25 26.94
C ALA A 245 -3.19 13.01 25.47
N VAL A 246 -3.26 11.75 25.05
CA VAL A 246 -3.76 11.40 23.71
C VAL A 246 -5.28 11.30 23.78
N VAL A 247 -5.97 12.02 22.90
CA VAL A 247 -7.42 12.20 22.95
C VAL A 247 -8.06 11.63 21.70
N SER A 248 -9.05 10.75 21.90
CA SER A 248 -9.97 10.37 20.82
C SER A 248 -11.13 11.38 20.75
N PRO A 249 -11.43 11.96 19.58
CA PRO A 249 -12.53 12.93 19.44
C PRO A 249 -13.92 12.28 19.51
N ASP A 250 -14.01 10.96 19.33
CA ASP A 250 -15.22 10.16 19.46
C ASP A 250 -14.90 8.72 19.92
N ALA A 251 -15.94 7.90 20.08
CA ALA A 251 -15.79 6.51 20.50
C ALA A 251 -15.16 5.60 19.43
N GLY A 252 -15.31 5.93 18.14
CA GLY A 252 -14.77 5.13 17.03
C GLY A 252 -13.24 5.23 16.93
N GLY A 253 -12.68 6.39 17.29
CA GLY A 253 -11.24 6.65 17.24
C GLY A 253 -10.42 6.08 18.41
N VAL A 254 -11.04 5.49 19.44
CA VAL A 254 -10.33 5.13 20.69
C VAL A 254 -9.21 4.12 20.46
N ALA A 255 -9.43 3.11 19.61
CA ALA A 255 -8.40 2.14 19.25
C ALA A 255 -7.17 2.82 18.60
N ARG A 256 -7.41 3.82 17.73
CA ARG A 256 -6.36 4.60 17.06
C ARG A 256 -5.60 5.49 18.05
N ALA A 257 -6.32 6.20 18.91
CA ALA A 257 -5.73 7.00 19.99
C ALA A 257 -4.88 6.14 20.94
N LYS A 258 -5.34 4.93 21.26
CA LYS A 258 -4.59 3.96 22.06
C LYS A 258 -3.28 3.54 21.37
N MET A 259 -3.33 3.17 20.08
CA MET A 259 -2.12 2.81 19.31
C MET A 259 -1.12 3.97 19.26
N PHE A 260 -1.61 5.20 19.09
CA PHE A 260 -0.77 6.39 19.08
C PHE A 260 -0.08 6.61 20.43
N ARG A 261 -0.83 6.49 21.54
CA ARG A 261 -0.29 6.56 22.91
C ARG A 261 0.78 5.49 23.14
N GLU A 262 0.53 4.25 22.75
CA GLU A 262 1.51 3.15 22.86
C GLU A 262 2.78 3.44 22.05
N GLY A 263 2.65 4.06 20.87
CA GLY A 263 3.79 4.52 20.08
C GLY A 263 4.61 5.61 20.80
N LEU A 264 3.96 6.59 21.43
CA LEU A 264 4.65 7.61 22.24
C LEU A 264 5.38 6.96 23.44
N GLU A 265 4.75 6.00 24.11
CA GLU A 265 5.34 5.26 25.24
C GLU A 265 6.55 4.44 24.81
N ALA A 266 6.48 3.75 23.68
CA ALA A 266 7.62 3.03 23.10
C ALA A 266 8.80 3.97 22.75
N GLN A 267 8.53 5.25 22.51
CA GLN A 267 9.53 6.29 22.30
C GLN A 267 10.02 6.96 23.59
N GLY A 268 9.59 6.47 24.77
CA GLY A 268 10.00 6.97 26.08
C GLY A 268 9.16 8.14 26.62
N MET A 269 8.06 8.49 25.95
CA MET A 269 7.16 9.56 26.40
C MET A 269 5.93 8.98 27.09
N ARG A 270 5.76 9.28 28.38
CA ARG A 270 4.54 8.92 29.10
C ARG A 270 3.36 9.73 28.58
N ALA A 271 2.27 9.04 28.25
CA ALA A 271 1.05 9.67 27.79
C ALA A 271 -0.19 8.98 28.38
N SER A 272 -1.16 9.77 28.83
CA SER A 272 -2.48 9.25 29.23
C SER A 272 -3.40 9.11 28.01
N LEU A 273 -4.50 8.37 28.17
CA LEU A 273 -5.56 8.27 27.17
C LEU A 273 -6.80 9.00 27.68
N ALA A 274 -7.45 9.77 26.81
CA ALA A 274 -8.75 10.36 27.06
C ALA A 274 -9.65 10.22 25.83
N MET A 275 -10.96 10.38 26.04
CA MET A 275 -11.97 10.32 24.99
C MET A 275 -13.04 11.38 25.25
N ILE A 276 -13.43 12.08 24.18
CA ILE A 276 -14.57 12.99 24.19
C ILE A 276 -15.82 12.22 23.76
N ILE A 277 -16.87 12.31 24.56
CA ILE A 277 -18.20 11.78 24.24
C ILE A 277 -19.07 12.97 23.85
N THR A 278 -19.35 13.08 22.55
CA THR A 278 -20.23 14.14 22.05
C THR A 278 -21.69 13.69 22.19
N GLN A 279 -22.46 14.33 23.07
CA GLN A 279 -23.92 14.11 23.11
C GLN A 279 -24.58 15.03 22.08
N ARG A 280 -24.95 14.48 20.91
CA ARG A 280 -25.80 15.21 19.97
C ARG A 280 -27.22 15.26 20.52
N ARG A 281 -27.67 16.41 21.03
CA ARG A 281 -29.09 16.61 21.31
C ARG A 281 -29.83 16.60 19.97
N SER A 282 -30.71 15.63 19.76
CA SER A 282 -31.63 15.63 18.62
C SER A 282 -32.76 16.61 18.89
N THR A 283 -32.52 17.90 18.66
CA THR A 283 -33.64 18.82 18.41
C THR A 283 -34.02 18.62 16.96
N GLY A 284 -35.26 18.20 16.70
CA GLY A 284 -35.78 17.84 15.37
C GLY A 284 -35.86 18.98 14.35
N GLU A 285 -35.09 20.05 14.52
CA GLU A 285 -35.01 21.19 13.63
C GLU A 285 -33.58 21.36 13.11
N LEU A 286 -33.49 21.84 11.88
CA LEU A 286 -32.28 21.89 11.05
C LEU A 286 -31.31 22.95 11.61
N GLY A 287 -30.60 22.61 12.69
CA GLY A 287 -29.67 23.50 13.38
C GLY A 287 -29.34 22.94 14.75
N SER A 288 -28.41 21.98 14.82
CA SER A 288 -27.98 21.42 16.11
C SER A 288 -27.14 22.46 16.86
N GLU A 289 -27.76 23.18 17.79
CA GLU A 289 -27.07 24.00 18.79
C GLU A 289 -26.41 23.11 19.86
N ILE A 290 -25.16 23.51 20.18
CA ILE A 290 -24.26 23.11 21.28
C ILE A 290 -24.50 21.71 21.88
N ALA A 291 -23.74 20.73 21.36
CA ALA A 291 -23.58 19.43 22.00
C ALA A 291 -22.86 19.60 23.35
N GLN A 292 -23.47 19.11 24.44
CA GLN A 292 -22.73 18.91 25.69
C GLN A 292 -21.72 17.79 25.45
N ALA A 293 -20.44 18.06 25.73
CA ALA A 293 -19.37 17.08 25.60
C ALA A 293 -18.99 16.57 26.98
N ASP A 294 -19.00 15.26 27.17
CA ASP A 294 -18.43 14.63 28.36
C ASP A 294 -16.99 14.19 28.06
N LEU A 295 -16.14 14.16 29.09
CA LEU A 295 -14.76 13.72 28.99
C LEU A 295 -14.54 12.48 29.85
N VAL A 296 -13.98 11.44 29.25
CA VAL A 296 -13.43 10.29 29.96
C VAL A 296 -11.92 10.40 29.96
N GLY A 297 -11.31 10.45 31.15
CA GLY A 297 -9.88 10.71 31.35
C GLY A 297 -9.60 12.09 31.93
N THR A 298 -8.33 12.37 32.28
CA THR A 298 -7.91 13.67 32.84
C THR A 298 -7.03 14.41 31.84
N VAL A 299 -7.39 15.65 31.53
CA VAL A 299 -6.67 16.52 30.59
C VAL A 299 -6.21 17.84 31.21
N THR A 300 -6.56 18.09 32.47
CA THR A 300 -6.22 19.34 33.16
C THR A 300 -4.71 19.49 33.30
N GLY A 301 -4.17 20.60 32.79
CA GLY A 301 -2.73 20.87 32.75
C GLY A 301 -1.94 20.00 31.76
N CYS A 302 -2.61 19.20 30.93
CA CYS A 302 -1.97 18.34 29.94
C CYS A 302 -1.81 19.05 28.59
N ASP A 303 -0.75 18.71 27.87
CA ASP A 303 -0.71 18.93 26.42
C ASP A 303 -1.48 17.81 25.72
N CYS A 304 -2.59 18.16 25.09
CA CYS A 304 -3.49 17.21 24.47
C CYS A 304 -3.17 17.01 22.99
N ILE A 305 -3.17 15.76 22.52
CA ILE A 305 -3.03 15.41 21.11
C ILE A 305 -4.30 14.71 20.66
N ILE A 306 -5.14 15.39 19.89
CA ILE A 306 -6.32 14.78 19.28
C ILE A 306 -5.86 13.89 18.12
N VAL A 307 -6.25 12.63 18.10
CA VAL A 307 -5.86 11.67 17.05
C VAL A 307 -7.07 11.16 16.31
N ASP A 308 -7.10 11.35 14.99
CA ASP A 308 -8.15 10.86 14.11
C ASP A 308 -7.57 10.27 12.81
N ASP A 309 -8.37 9.61 11.96
CA ASP A 309 -7.89 9.15 10.64
C ASP A 309 -7.88 10.29 9.64
N MET A 310 -8.86 11.20 9.72
CA MET A 310 -8.98 12.26 8.74
C MET A 310 -9.67 13.52 9.26
N ILE A 311 -9.28 14.67 8.74
CA ILE A 311 -9.93 15.96 8.99
C ILE A 311 -10.61 16.41 7.70
N ASP A 312 -11.94 16.50 7.75
CA ASP A 312 -12.78 16.92 6.63
C ASP A 312 -13.16 18.39 6.74
N THR A 313 -14.28 18.72 7.40
CA THR A 313 -14.70 20.11 7.60
C THR A 313 -14.14 20.73 8.89
N ALA A 314 -13.26 20.02 9.60
CA ALA A 314 -12.72 20.37 10.93
C ALA A 314 -13.77 20.64 12.03
N GLY A 315 -15.05 20.31 11.83
CA GLY A 315 -16.10 20.58 12.83
C GLY A 315 -15.92 19.80 14.14
N THR A 316 -15.67 18.48 14.04
CA THR A 316 -15.37 17.65 15.21
C THR A 316 -14.11 18.12 15.92
N LEU A 317 -13.07 18.45 15.16
CA LEU A 317 -11.80 18.97 15.69
C LEU A 317 -12.02 20.26 16.48
N PHE A 318 -12.76 21.22 15.90
CA PHE A 318 -13.10 22.49 16.53
C PHE A 318 -13.84 22.30 17.87
N MET A 319 -14.88 21.47 17.87
CA MET A 319 -15.63 21.15 19.09
C MET A 319 -14.76 20.46 20.14
N ALA A 320 -13.94 19.49 19.72
CA ALA A 320 -13.03 18.75 20.60
C ALA A 320 -12.00 19.68 21.25
N THR A 321 -11.38 20.58 20.50
CA THR A 321 -10.41 21.52 21.05
C THR A 321 -11.04 22.47 22.07
N ASN A 322 -12.22 23.03 21.76
CA ASN A 322 -12.92 23.92 22.69
C ASN A 322 -13.33 23.19 23.98
N ALA A 323 -13.81 21.95 23.86
CA ALA A 323 -14.10 21.11 25.01
C ALA A 323 -12.84 20.87 25.87
N LEU A 324 -11.72 20.46 25.26
CA LEU A 324 -10.46 20.22 25.97
C LEU A 324 -9.95 21.46 26.71
N LYS A 325 -10.00 22.62 26.06
CA LYS A 325 -9.66 23.89 26.71
C LYS A 325 -10.57 24.19 27.90
N SER A 326 -11.87 23.90 27.78
CA SER A 326 -12.83 24.07 28.87
C SER A 326 -12.61 23.11 30.05
N PHE A 327 -12.06 21.92 29.77
CA PHE A 327 -11.62 20.94 30.79
C PHE A 327 -10.21 21.22 31.35
N GLY A 328 -9.59 22.34 30.95
CA GLY A 328 -8.31 22.81 31.48
C GLY A 328 -7.07 22.25 30.78
N ALA A 329 -7.18 21.79 29.52
CA ALA A 329 -6.00 21.45 28.72
C ALA A 329 -5.08 22.65 28.53
N SER A 330 -3.77 22.44 28.67
CA SER A 330 -2.76 23.49 28.52
C SER A 330 -2.64 23.91 27.06
N ARG A 331 -2.18 22.99 26.21
CA ARG A 331 -2.12 23.13 24.76
C ARG A 331 -2.88 22.01 24.08
N VAL A 332 -3.36 22.27 22.87
CA VAL A 332 -4.06 21.27 22.06
C VAL A 332 -3.37 21.18 20.71
N PHE A 333 -3.02 19.98 20.33
CA PHE A 333 -2.49 19.59 19.04
C PHE A 333 -3.44 18.58 18.40
N ALA A 334 -3.32 18.39 17.09
CA ALA A 334 -4.04 17.31 16.42
C ALA A 334 -3.15 16.58 15.42
N PHE A 335 -3.41 15.29 15.27
CA PHE A 335 -2.90 14.48 14.18
C PHE A 335 -4.04 13.77 13.47
N ALA A 336 -4.03 13.84 12.15
CA ALA A 336 -4.83 12.96 11.32
C ALA A 336 -4.05 12.52 10.08
N THR A 337 -4.21 11.28 9.64
CA THR A 337 -3.48 10.82 8.45
C THR A 337 -3.91 11.57 7.19
N HIS A 338 -5.21 11.86 7.03
CA HIS A 338 -5.74 12.47 5.81
C HIS A 338 -6.34 13.86 6.09
N GLY A 339 -5.69 14.92 5.60
CA GLY A 339 -6.22 16.28 5.66
C GLY A 339 -7.02 16.63 4.40
N LEU A 340 -8.33 16.39 4.39
CA LEU A 340 -9.20 16.78 3.27
C LEU A 340 -9.48 18.29 3.28
N PHE A 341 -9.71 18.86 4.47
CA PHE A 341 -9.93 20.29 4.69
C PHE A 341 -10.97 20.94 3.76
N ASN A 342 -12.10 20.26 3.52
CA ASN A 342 -13.21 20.86 2.79
C ASN A 342 -13.77 22.07 3.58
N PRO A 343 -14.30 23.11 2.91
CA PRO A 343 -14.86 24.27 3.59
C PRO A 343 -15.92 23.88 4.64
N PRO A 344 -15.96 24.55 5.80
CA PRO A 344 -15.15 25.69 6.23
C PRO A 344 -13.93 25.29 7.11
N ALA A 345 -13.20 24.23 6.76
CA ALA A 345 -12.14 23.70 7.63
C ALA A 345 -11.02 24.70 7.95
N ALA A 346 -10.56 25.46 6.96
CA ALA A 346 -9.47 26.43 7.14
C ALA A 346 -9.85 27.50 8.16
N ASP A 347 -11.02 28.11 8.02
CA ASP A 347 -11.55 29.13 8.93
C ASP A 347 -11.66 28.57 10.35
N ARG A 348 -12.22 27.37 10.49
CA ARG A 348 -12.34 26.70 11.80
C ARG A 348 -11.00 26.45 12.46
N ILE A 349 -9.98 26.02 11.72
CA ILE A 349 -8.65 25.78 12.29
C ILE A 349 -8.01 27.10 12.75
N GLU A 350 -8.22 28.18 12.00
CA GLU A 350 -7.68 29.49 12.36
C GLU A 350 -8.39 30.10 13.57
N GLU A 351 -9.70 29.93 13.70
CA GLU A 351 -10.48 30.35 14.87
C GLU A 351 -10.23 29.47 16.11
N CYS A 352 -9.86 28.20 15.90
CA CYS A 352 -9.67 27.25 16.98
C CYS A 352 -8.45 27.57 17.85
N ALA A 353 -8.56 27.35 19.17
CA ALA A 353 -7.46 27.44 20.12
C ALA A 353 -6.53 26.20 20.06
N ILE A 354 -6.15 25.81 18.84
CA ILE A 354 -5.24 24.71 18.52
C ILE A 354 -3.86 25.29 18.17
N GLU A 355 -2.80 24.66 18.69
CA GLU A 355 -1.42 25.06 18.43
C GLU A 355 -0.97 24.62 17.04
N GLU A 356 -1.21 23.35 16.71
CA GLU A 356 -0.78 22.77 15.43
C GLU A 356 -1.66 21.56 15.06
N VAL A 357 -1.99 21.47 13.77
CA VAL A 357 -2.69 20.38 13.11
C VAL A 357 -1.72 19.70 12.16
N ILE A 358 -1.35 18.47 12.48
CA ILE A 358 -0.41 17.67 11.71
C ILE A 358 -1.21 16.71 10.83
N VAL A 359 -0.92 16.70 9.53
CA VAL A 359 -1.47 15.72 8.59
C VAL A 359 -0.42 15.06 7.72
N ALA A 360 -0.68 13.86 7.22
CA ALA A 360 0.24 13.25 6.25
C ALA A 360 -0.02 13.79 4.81
N ASN A 361 0.99 13.71 3.95
CA ASN A 361 0.87 14.04 2.52
C ASN A 361 0.18 12.97 1.67
N THR A 362 -0.70 12.15 2.27
CA THR A 362 -1.54 11.17 1.57
C THR A 362 -2.49 11.84 0.57
N ILE A 363 -2.88 13.09 0.84
CA ILE A 363 -3.68 13.98 0.00
C ILE A 363 -2.90 15.28 -0.16
N PRO A 364 -2.87 15.93 -1.34
CA PRO A 364 -2.33 17.28 -1.46
C PRO A 364 -3.17 18.27 -0.64
N LEU A 365 -2.52 19.24 0.03
CA LEU A 365 -3.27 20.29 0.71
C LEU A 365 -4.11 21.09 -0.30
N PRO A 366 -5.40 21.33 -0.03
CA PRO A 366 -6.23 22.14 -0.91
C PRO A 366 -5.76 23.60 -0.89
N PRO A 367 -6.02 24.38 -1.96
CA PRO A 367 -5.62 25.79 -2.03
C PRO A 367 -6.20 26.67 -0.90
N SER A 368 -7.32 26.26 -0.30
CA SER A 368 -7.92 26.93 0.85
C SER A 368 -7.07 26.86 2.11
N VAL A 369 -6.16 25.89 2.22
CA VAL A 369 -5.19 25.79 3.30
C VAL A 369 -3.89 26.39 2.81
N ASN A 370 -3.60 27.61 3.25
CA ASN A 370 -2.34 28.27 2.92
C ASN A 370 -1.17 27.41 3.45
N ARG A 371 -0.18 27.08 2.61
CA ARG A 371 1.04 26.37 3.05
C ARG A 371 1.86 27.18 4.08
N GLU A 372 1.63 28.49 4.12
CA GLU A 372 2.19 29.42 5.13
C GLU A 372 1.29 29.59 6.36
N ALA A 373 0.10 28.96 6.38
CA ALA A 373 -0.78 28.97 7.54
C ALA A 373 -0.02 28.38 8.73
N ARG A 374 0.06 29.16 9.81
CA ARG A 374 0.93 28.84 10.95
C ARG A 374 0.53 27.56 11.68
N LYS A 375 -0.72 27.11 11.53
CA LYS A 375 -1.30 26.02 12.31
C LYS A 375 -1.34 24.68 11.59
N VAL A 376 -1.24 24.59 10.26
CA VAL A 376 -1.31 23.31 9.55
C VAL A 376 0.07 22.91 9.07
N ARG A 377 0.50 21.70 9.44
CA ARG A 377 1.76 21.12 8.97
C ARG A 377 1.51 19.77 8.31
N GLN A 378 2.14 19.59 7.15
CA GLN A 378 2.10 18.32 6.44
C GLN A 378 3.42 17.55 6.63
N ILE A 379 3.34 16.28 7.04
CA ILE A 379 4.47 15.35 7.16
C ILE A 379 4.41 14.30 6.05
N SER A 380 5.57 13.81 5.60
CA SER A 380 5.61 12.89 4.46
C SER A 380 5.47 11.42 4.84
N VAL A 381 4.64 10.68 4.10
CA VAL A 381 4.58 9.20 4.07
C VAL A 381 5.39 8.60 2.91
N GLY A 382 6.08 9.40 2.11
CA GLY A 382 6.80 8.94 0.91
C GLY A 382 7.88 7.90 1.21
N LYS A 383 8.59 8.00 2.35
CA LYS A 383 9.55 6.98 2.80
C LYS A 383 8.86 5.64 3.11
N LEU A 384 7.73 5.69 3.81
CA LEU A 384 6.93 4.50 4.16
C LEU A 384 6.42 3.81 2.89
N LEU A 385 5.82 4.57 1.97
CA LEU A 385 5.28 4.02 0.72
C LEU A 385 6.37 3.52 -0.23
N ALA A 386 7.50 4.20 -0.35
CA ALA A 386 8.63 3.73 -1.14
C ALA A 386 9.15 2.39 -0.61
N GLN A 387 9.34 2.25 0.70
CA GLN A 387 9.80 0.99 1.27
C GLN A 387 8.73 -0.10 1.12
N ALA A 388 7.44 0.23 1.20
CA ALA A 388 6.37 -0.74 0.94
C ALA A 388 6.37 -1.25 -0.50
N VAL A 389 6.48 -0.35 -1.48
CA VAL A 389 6.62 -0.72 -2.90
C VAL A 389 7.85 -1.61 -3.11
N LYS A 390 8.99 -1.26 -2.48
CA LYS A 390 10.20 -2.09 -2.54
C LYS A 390 9.94 -3.50 -2.02
N CYS A 391 9.38 -3.65 -0.81
CA CYS A 391 9.08 -4.96 -0.22
C CYS A 391 8.11 -5.78 -1.07
N LEU A 392 7.04 -5.16 -1.58
CA LEU A 392 6.06 -5.82 -2.45
C LEU A 392 6.68 -6.32 -3.76
N HIS A 393 7.60 -5.54 -4.31
CA HIS A 393 8.31 -5.88 -5.53
C HIS A 393 9.29 -7.03 -5.31
N THR A 394 10.09 -6.99 -4.24
CA THR A 394 11.11 -8.00 -3.93
C THR A 394 10.55 -9.28 -3.30
N GLY A 395 9.32 -9.22 -2.77
CA GLY A 395 8.71 -10.31 -2.00
C GLY A 395 9.13 -10.33 -0.53
N ASP A 396 9.70 -9.23 -0.03
CA ASP A 396 10.07 -9.09 1.38
C ASP A 396 8.85 -8.79 2.26
N SER A 397 8.98 -9.03 3.56
CA SER A 397 7.89 -8.79 4.50
C SER A 397 7.63 -7.30 4.70
N ILE A 398 6.40 -6.86 4.46
CA ILE A 398 5.89 -5.54 4.84
C ILE A 398 5.91 -5.35 6.36
N LEU A 399 5.79 -6.42 7.16
CA LEU A 399 5.83 -6.32 8.62
C LEU A 399 7.18 -5.82 9.16
N SER A 400 8.21 -5.76 8.32
CA SER A 400 9.50 -5.15 8.66
C SER A 400 9.57 -3.63 8.44
N LEU A 401 8.49 -3.00 7.95
CA LEU A 401 8.33 -1.56 7.77
C LEU A 401 8.15 -0.82 9.10
N ASP A 402 9.00 -1.11 10.08
CA ASP A 402 9.04 -0.39 11.34
C ASP A 402 9.85 0.89 11.16
N VAL A 403 9.16 1.97 10.78
CA VAL A 403 9.69 3.35 10.79
C VAL A 403 9.97 3.82 12.23
N VAL A 404 9.55 3.04 13.23
CA VAL A 404 9.96 3.16 14.62
C VAL A 404 10.83 1.94 14.96
N THR A 405 12.14 2.09 14.87
CA THR A 405 13.06 1.06 15.38
C THR A 405 12.82 0.91 16.89
N SER A 406 12.86 -0.35 17.37
CA SER A 406 13.11 -0.81 18.75
C SER A 406 11.96 -1.34 19.64
N CYS A 407 11.11 -2.26 19.16
CA CYS A 407 10.49 -3.22 20.09
C CYS A 407 10.87 -4.68 19.78
N ASP A 408 10.74 -5.15 18.54
CA ASP A 408 11.00 -6.56 18.24
C ASP A 408 12.49 -6.96 18.22
N GLN A 409 13.39 -6.04 17.85
CA GLN A 409 14.84 -6.29 17.92
C GLN A 409 15.39 -6.18 19.35
N ALA A 410 14.80 -5.36 20.21
CA ALA A 410 15.18 -5.30 21.63
C ALA A 410 14.81 -6.60 22.35
N ILE A 411 13.63 -7.17 22.04
CA ILE A 411 13.21 -8.48 22.56
C ILE A 411 14.13 -9.60 22.06
N LYS A 412 14.55 -9.56 20.77
CA LYS A 412 15.53 -10.52 20.23
C LYS A 412 16.93 -10.38 20.82
N CYS A 413 17.47 -9.17 20.97
CA CYS A 413 18.80 -8.96 21.55
C CYS A 413 18.86 -9.31 23.05
N ILE A 414 17.77 -9.13 23.80
CA ILE A 414 17.66 -9.59 25.19
C ILE A 414 17.64 -11.12 25.27
N HIS A 415 17.11 -11.82 24.26
CA HIS A 415 17.13 -13.28 24.18
C HIS A 415 18.46 -13.86 23.69
N THR A 416 19.25 -13.13 22.89
CA THR A 416 20.47 -13.65 22.26
C THR A 416 21.78 -13.08 22.82
N GLY A 417 21.73 -12.07 23.71
CA GLY A 417 22.89 -11.58 24.45
C GLY A 417 23.89 -10.74 23.65
N ASP A 418 23.53 -10.27 22.45
CA ASP A 418 24.42 -9.48 21.60
C ASP A 418 24.32 -7.97 21.84
N SER A 419 25.47 -7.29 21.82
CA SER A 419 25.58 -5.84 22.08
C SER A 419 24.99 -4.96 20.97
N VAL A 420 24.25 -3.92 21.39
CA VAL A 420 23.43 -3.00 20.59
C VAL A 420 24.25 -2.12 19.61
N GLN A 421 25.58 -2.11 19.72
CA GLN A 421 26.46 -1.14 19.03
C GLN A 421 26.55 -1.33 17.50
N ARG A 422 26.33 -2.54 16.95
CA ARG A 422 26.51 -2.82 15.51
C ARG A 422 25.41 -2.27 14.58
N LEU A 423 24.28 -1.82 15.13
CA LEU A 423 23.12 -1.39 14.34
C LEU A 423 23.26 0.04 13.76
N PHE A 424 24.24 0.83 14.23
CA PHE A 424 24.41 2.22 13.81
C PHE A 424 25.38 2.41 12.63
N ASP A 425 26.09 1.37 12.19
CA ASP A 425 27.17 1.49 11.19
C ASP A 425 26.77 1.09 9.74
N MET A 426 25.49 0.81 9.46
CA MET A 426 25.04 0.42 8.11
C MET A 426 24.31 1.57 7.39
N ASP A 427 25.02 2.66 7.19
CA ASP A 427 24.61 3.82 6.41
C ASP A 427 25.51 3.98 5.18
N GLU A 428 25.50 3.03 4.24
CA GLU A 428 26.04 3.24 2.89
C GLU A 428 25.18 2.55 1.82
N GLY A 429 24.89 3.32 0.76
CA GLY A 429 23.88 3.06 -0.24
C GLY A 429 24.02 1.75 -1.02
N VAL A 430 22.87 1.11 -1.25
CA VAL A 430 22.75 -0.03 -2.18
C VAL A 430 21.90 0.41 -3.37
N ASN A 431 22.58 0.59 -4.50
CA ASN A 431 22.03 0.90 -5.81
C ASN A 431 21.30 -0.34 -6.37
N LEU A 432 20.01 -0.22 -6.74
CA LEU A 432 19.14 -1.36 -7.12
C LEU A 432 19.29 -1.85 -8.58
N LEU A 433 20.40 -1.54 -9.26
CA LEU A 433 20.63 -1.88 -10.68
C LEU A 433 21.65 -3.00 -10.92
N ALA A 434 21.66 -4.05 -10.10
CA ALA A 434 22.49 -5.23 -10.35
C ALA A 434 21.67 -6.52 -10.40
#